data_AF-A0A963D3V3-F1
#
_entry.id   AF-A0A963D3V3-F1
#
_cell.length_a   1.000
_cell.length_b   1.000
_cell.length_c   1.000
_cell.angle_alpha   90.00
_cell.angle_beta   90.00
_cell.angle_gamma   90.00
#
_symmetry.space_group_name_H-M   'P 1'
#
loop_
_entity.id
_entity.type
_entity.pdbx_description
1 polymer ?
#
loop_
_entity_poly.entity_id
_entity_poly.type
_entity_poly.pdbx_seq_one_letter_code
_entity_poly.pdbx_strand_id
1 'polypeptide(L)'
;MDIIALIAAALPLGAFMIVASITPGPNNLLVATAGAHAGYRATLPHLLGIGIGHSFQVGLCALGIGSILLARPELQALLKGIAAAYLAWLAFRLATASPPGEGKSRGD
;
A
#
# COMPACT_ATOMS: atom_id res chain seq x y z
N MET A 1 22.43 -1.58 18.69
CA MET A 1 21.32 -2.46 18.28
C MET A 1 21.83 -3.89 18.34
N ASP A 2 21.56 -4.55 19.43
CA ASP A 2 21.85 -5.96 19.69
C ASP A 2 20.81 -6.86 18.98
N ILE A 3 21.20 -8.11 18.71
CA ILE A 3 20.45 -9.08 17.88
C ILE A 3 18.97 -9.20 18.27
N ILE A 4 18.67 -9.07 19.57
CA ILE A 4 17.30 -9.17 20.09
C ILE A 4 16.43 -8.03 19.57
N ALA A 5 16.95 -6.79 19.53
CA ALA A 5 16.22 -5.64 19.01
C ALA A 5 15.95 -5.75 17.50
N LEU A 6 16.89 -6.34 16.75
CA LEU A 6 16.71 -6.59 15.31
C LEU A 6 15.60 -7.62 15.06
N ILE A 7 15.59 -8.72 15.81
CA ILE A 7 14.55 -9.76 15.72
C ILE A 7 13.18 -9.20 16.13
N ALA A 8 13.13 -8.42 17.21
CA ALA A 8 11.90 -7.79 17.70
C ALA A 8 11.27 -6.83 16.69
N ALA A 9 12.06 -6.16 15.85
CA ALA A 9 11.56 -5.30 14.78
C ALA A 9 11.18 -6.10 13.51
N ALA A 10 11.94 -7.16 13.18
CA ALA A 10 11.73 -7.95 11.97
C ALA A 10 10.44 -8.81 12.03
N LEU A 11 10.12 -9.36 13.19
CA LEU A 11 8.96 -10.26 13.36
C LEU A 11 7.60 -9.57 13.04
N PRO A 12 7.24 -8.43 13.65
CA PRO A 12 5.98 -7.74 13.34
C PRO A 12 5.96 -7.20 11.91
N LEU A 13 7.11 -6.75 11.38
CA LEU A 13 7.21 -6.28 10.00
C LEU A 13 6.97 -7.41 9.00
N GLY A 14 7.54 -8.59 9.24
CA GLY A 14 7.32 -9.80 8.44
C GLY A 14 5.86 -10.26 8.48
N ALA A 15 5.24 -10.28 9.65
CA ALA A 15 3.82 -10.61 9.80
C ALA A 15 2.93 -9.63 9.02
N PHE A 16 3.20 -8.33 9.13
CA PHE A 16 2.50 -7.30 8.37
C PHE A 16 2.66 -7.50 6.85
N MET A 17 3.88 -7.74 6.37
CA MET A 17 4.15 -7.98 4.95
C MET A 17 3.39 -9.19 4.40
N ILE A 18 3.31 -10.27 5.15
CA ILE A 18 2.57 -11.49 4.77
C ILE A 18 1.07 -11.17 4.65
N VAL A 19 0.48 -10.60 5.70
CA VAL A 19 -0.95 -10.25 5.70
C VAL A 19 -1.27 -9.28 4.58
N ALA A 20 -0.49 -8.20 4.48
CA ALA A 20 -0.68 -7.17 3.46
C ALA A 20 -0.53 -7.71 2.03
N SER A 21 0.32 -8.73 1.80
CA SER A 21 0.50 -9.36 0.49
C SER A 21 -0.65 -10.30 0.13
N ILE A 22 -1.18 -11.05 1.11
CA ILE A 22 -2.27 -12.02 0.90
C ILE A 22 -3.62 -11.31 0.72
N THR A 23 -3.85 -10.19 1.43
CA THR A 23 -5.10 -9.45 1.29
C THR A 23 -5.16 -8.74 -0.07
N PRO A 24 -6.28 -8.83 -0.82
CA PRO A 24 -6.47 -8.11 -2.07
C PRO A 24 -6.69 -6.61 -1.79
N GLY A 25 -5.60 -5.89 -1.54
CA GLY A 25 -5.59 -4.44 -1.39
C GLY A 25 -5.47 -3.71 -2.74
N PRO A 26 -5.81 -2.42 -2.83
CA PRO A 26 -5.74 -1.65 -4.08
C PRO A 26 -4.35 -1.70 -4.73
N ASN A 27 -3.28 -1.61 -3.94
CA ASN A 27 -1.92 -1.68 -4.45
C ASN A 27 -1.58 -3.05 -5.05
N ASN A 28 -1.96 -4.14 -4.37
CA ASN A 28 -1.74 -5.50 -4.87
C ASN A 28 -2.60 -5.80 -6.10
N LEU A 29 -3.83 -5.28 -6.14
CA LEU A 29 -4.71 -5.39 -7.31
C LEU A 29 -4.18 -4.59 -8.49
N LEU A 30 -3.63 -3.39 -8.28
CA LEU A 30 -2.98 -2.59 -9.34
C LEU A 30 -1.74 -3.29 -9.90
N VAL A 31 -0.91 -3.89 -9.05
CA VAL A 31 0.21 -4.74 -9.48
C VAL A 31 -0.29 -5.95 -10.27
N ALA A 32 -1.34 -6.63 -9.78
CA ALA A 32 -1.88 -7.81 -10.44
C ALA A 32 -2.48 -7.49 -11.81
N THR A 33 -3.23 -6.38 -11.94
CA THR A 33 -3.78 -5.93 -13.23
C THR A 33 -2.68 -5.43 -14.15
N ALA A 34 -1.70 -4.67 -13.66
CA ALA A 34 -0.54 -4.26 -14.46
C ALA A 34 0.25 -5.48 -14.95
N GLY A 35 0.43 -6.51 -14.11
CA GLY A 35 1.08 -7.77 -14.46
C GLY A 35 0.31 -8.56 -15.51
N ALA A 36 -1.03 -8.62 -15.38
CA ALA A 36 -1.90 -9.31 -16.33
C ALA A 36 -2.00 -8.60 -17.69
N HIS A 37 -1.95 -7.26 -17.72
CA HIS A 37 -2.11 -6.48 -18.95
C HIS A 37 -0.79 -6.13 -19.65
N ALA A 38 0.26 -5.80 -18.90
CA ALA A 38 1.53 -5.27 -19.43
C ALA A 38 2.73 -6.24 -19.23
N GLY A 39 2.52 -7.36 -18.53
CA GLY A 39 3.54 -8.38 -18.29
C GLY A 39 4.52 -8.04 -17.16
N TYR A 40 5.35 -9.02 -16.80
CA TYR A 40 6.25 -8.96 -15.65
C TYR A 40 7.24 -7.78 -15.70
N ARG A 41 7.86 -7.54 -16.87
CA ARG A 41 8.90 -6.52 -17.02
C ARG A 41 8.36 -5.09 -16.91
N ALA A 42 7.13 -4.86 -17.35
CA ALA A 42 6.47 -3.54 -17.24
C ALA A 42 5.97 -3.25 -15.82
N THR A 43 5.78 -4.30 -15.00
CA THR A 43 5.31 -4.18 -13.61
C THR A 43 6.46 -3.94 -12.62
N LEU A 44 7.70 -4.28 -13.00
CA LEU A 44 8.91 -4.08 -12.18
C LEU A 44 9.09 -2.64 -11.67
N PRO A 45 8.96 -1.58 -12.52
CA PRO A 45 9.07 -0.20 -12.05
C PRO A 45 8.01 0.16 -11.00
N HIS A 46 6.80 -0.37 -11.14
CA HIS A 46 5.72 -0.13 -10.18
C HIS A 46 6.02 -0.79 -8.83
N LEU A 47 6.47 -2.05 -8.83
CA LEU A 47 6.93 -2.76 -7.64
C LEU A 47 8.09 -2.04 -6.93
N LEU A 48 9.08 -1.56 -7.70
CA LEU A 48 10.20 -0.79 -7.15
C LEU A 48 9.73 0.54 -6.54
N GLY A 49 8.81 1.23 -7.19
CA GLY A 49 8.21 2.46 -6.67
C GLY A 49 7.50 2.25 -5.33
N ILE A 50 6.74 1.16 -5.20
CA ILE A 50 6.08 0.77 -3.94
C ILE A 50 7.13 0.52 -2.85
N GLY A 51 8.16 -0.28 -3.15
CA GLY A 51 9.22 -0.61 -2.21
C GLY A 51 9.97 0.63 -1.71
N ILE A 52 10.43 1.47 -2.64
CA ILE A 52 11.17 2.71 -2.32
C ILE A 52 10.29 3.66 -1.50
N GLY A 53 9.02 3.85 -1.91
CA GLY A 53 8.08 4.70 -1.18
C GLY A 53 7.85 4.21 0.25
N HIS A 54 7.69 2.90 0.45
CA HIS A 54 7.51 2.31 1.77
C HIS A 54 8.76 2.45 2.64
N SER A 55 9.95 2.17 2.09
CA SER A 55 11.21 2.38 2.80
C SER A 55 11.42 3.84 3.19
N PHE A 56 11.10 4.77 2.30
CA PHE A 56 11.16 6.20 2.59
C PHE A 56 10.18 6.59 3.71
N GLN A 57 8.94 6.13 3.65
CA GLN A 57 7.93 6.37 4.70
C GLN A 57 8.39 5.85 6.07
N VAL A 58 8.91 4.62 6.13
CA VAL A 58 9.43 4.03 7.37
C VAL A 58 10.65 4.82 7.87
N GLY A 59 11.53 5.25 6.96
CA GLY A 59 12.66 6.13 7.29
C GLY A 59 12.20 7.45 7.92
N LEU A 60 11.19 8.11 7.35
CA LEU A 60 10.61 9.32 7.92
C LEU A 60 10.01 9.09 9.32
N CYS A 61 9.34 7.95 9.53
CA CYS A 61 8.84 7.57 10.85
C CYS A 61 9.98 7.39 11.85
N ALA A 62 11.08 6.74 11.45
CA ALA A 62 12.27 6.53 12.27
C ALA A 62 13.01 7.84 12.60
N LEU A 63 12.98 8.83 11.71
CA LEU A 63 13.51 10.18 11.95
C LEU A 63 12.67 11.01 12.93
N GLY A 64 11.54 10.48 13.42
CA GLY A 64 10.74 11.10 14.47
C GLY A 64 9.48 11.81 13.99
N ILE A 65 9.15 11.78 12.69
CA ILE A 65 7.85 12.33 12.24
C ILE A 65 6.68 11.56 12.89
N GLY A 66 6.87 10.26 13.14
CA GLY A 66 5.88 9.45 13.86
C GLY A 66 5.66 9.90 15.31
N SER A 67 6.66 10.48 15.98
CA SER A 67 6.52 10.91 17.37
C SER A 67 5.63 12.14 17.53
N ILE A 68 5.57 13.01 16.52
CA ILE A 68 4.68 14.18 16.48
C ILE A 68 3.21 13.72 16.51
N LEU A 69 2.87 12.68 15.74
CA LEU A 69 1.52 12.11 15.74
C LEU A 69 1.18 11.45 17.09
N LEU A 70 2.14 10.79 17.73
CA LEU A 70 1.94 10.17 19.04
C LEU A 70 1.79 11.21 20.16
N ALA A 71 2.45 12.36 20.04
CA ALA A 71 2.36 13.46 21.00
C ALA A 71 1.03 14.24 20.89
N ARG A 72 0.34 14.17 19.74
CA ARG A 72 -0.91 14.90 19.47
C ARG A 72 -2.03 13.93 19.07
N PRO A 73 -2.77 13.37 20.04
CA PRO A 73 -3.82 12.38 19.75
C PRO A 73 -4.94 12.92 18.84
N GLU A 74 -5.22 14.23 18.89
CA GLU A 74 -6.18 14.88 17.98
C GLU A 74 -5.76 14.79 16.50
N LEU A 75 -4.47 15.01 16.22
CA LEU A 75 -3.94 14.92 14.85
C LEU A 75 -3.99 13.47 14.34
N GLN A 76 -3.67 12.52 15.22
CA GLN A 76 -3.78 11.10 14.89
C GLN A 76 -5.23 10.69 14.61
N ALA A 77 -6.19 11.18 15.40
CA ALA A 77 -7.61 10.92 15.20
C ALA A 77 -8.11 11.54 13.89
N LEU A 78 -7.72 12.78 13.59
CA LEU A 78 -8.06 13.45 12.34
C LEU A 78 -7.52 12.68 11.13
N LEU A 79 -6.24 12.29 11.17
CA LEU A 79 -5.61 11.52 10.08
C LEU A 79 -6.32 10.18 9.87
N LYS A 80 -6.64 9.46 10.95
CA LYS A 80 -7.43 8.22 10.89
C LYS A 80 -8.81 8.46 10.29
N GLY A 81 -9.48 9.55 10.67
CA GLY A 81 -10.78 9.94 10.11
C GLY A 81 -10.71 10.20 8.61
N ILE A 82 -9.72 10.97 8.16
CA ILE A 82 -9.49 11.25 6.73
C ILE A 82 -9.18 9.95 5.97
N ALA A 83 -8.30 9.10 6.51
CA ALA A 83 -7.95 7.82 5.90
C ALA A 83 -9.17 6.90 5.77
N ALA A 84 -9.98 6.78 6.83
CA ALA A 84 -11.20 5.98 6.81
C ALA A 84 -12.22 6.52 5.79
N ALA A 85 -12.43 7.83 5.76
CA ALA A 85 -13.31 8.47 4.79
C ALA A 85 -12.84 8.24 3.34
N TYR A 86 -11.53 8.36 3.10
CA TYR A 86 -10.94 8.10 1.79
C TYR A 86 -11.11 6.63 1.36
N LEU A 87 -10.86 5.68 2.26
CA LEU A 87 -11.07 4.26 1.98
C LEU A 87 -12.54 3.92 1.73
N ALA A 88 -13.46 4.51 2.49
CA ALA A 88 -14.90 4.36 2.27
C ALA A 88 -15.32 4.92 0.91
N TRP A 89 -14.80 6.10 0.54
CA TRP A 89 -15.01 6.69 -0.77
C TRP A 89 -14.45 5.82 -1.91
N LEU A 90 -13.24 5.28 -1.74
CA LEU A 90 -12.62 4.41 -2.72
C LEU A 90 -13.42 3.10 -2.90
N ALA A 91 -13.88 2.52 -1.79
CA ALA A 91 -14.73 1.33 -1.80
C ALA A 91 -16.07 1.60 -2.52
N PHE A 92 -16.70 2.75 -2.23
CA PHE A 92 -17.92 3.17 -2.92
C PHE A 92 -17.68 3.32 -4.42
N ARG A 93 -16.60 4.01 -4.82
CA ARG A 93 -16.25 4.17 -6.24
C ARG A 93 -15.99 2.84 -6.95
N LEU A 94 -15.34 1.89 -6.28
CA LEU A 94 -15.10 0.56 -6.83
C LEU A 94 -16.41 -0.23 -6.99
N ALA A 95 -17.31 -0.15 -6.01
CA ALA A 95 -18.61 -0.80 -6.06
C ALA A 95 -19.54 -0.23 -7.16
N THR A 96 -19.39 1.06 -7.49
CA THR A 96 -20.18 1.73 -8.54
C THR A 96 -19.48 1.78 -9.89
N ALA A 97 -18.27 1.23 -10.02
CA ALA A 97 -17.54 1.24 -11.29
C ALA A 97 -18.18 0.25 -12.28
N SER A 98 -18.40 0.69 -13.52
CA SER A 98 -18.83 -0.21 -14.60
C SER A 98 -17.74 -1.24 -14.88
N PRO A 99 -18.11 -2.50 -15.20
CA PRO A 99 -17.15 -3.52 -15.64
C PRO A 99 -16.31 -2.99 -16.81
N PRO A 100 -15.00 -3.29 -16.87
CA PRO A 100 -14.18 -2.94 -18.02
C PRO A 100 -14.85 -3.52 -19.28
N GLY A 101 -15.27 -2.64 -20.19
CA GLY A 101 -15.88 -3.03 -21.45
C GLY A 101 -14.94 -3.96 -22.21
N GLU A 102 -15.50 -5.04 -22.75
CA GLU A 102 -14.82 -6.01 -23.61
C GLU A 102 -13.89 -5.28 -24.59
N GLY A 103 -12.59 -5.49 -24.44
CA GLY A 103 -11.58 -4.94 -25.34
C GLY A 103 -11.87 -5.43 -26.75
N LYS A 104 -12.33 -4.52 -27.59
CA LYS A 104 -12.46 -4.72 -29.03
C LYS A 104 -11.12 -5.24 -29.56
N SER A 105 -11.08 -6.53 -29.89
CA SER A 105 -9.98 -7.16 -30.60
C SER A 105 -9.69 -6.33 -31.86
N ARG A 106 -8.53 -5.67 -31.89
CA ARG A 106 -7.99 -5.06 -33.12
C ARG A 106 -7.50 -6.20 -34.00
N GLY A 107 -8.39 -6.63 -34.88
CA GLY A 107 -8.00 -7.20 -36.16
C GLY A 107 -7.74 -6.05 -37.12
N ASP A 108 -6.48 -5.75 -37.34
CA ASP A 108 -5.92 -5.05 -38.51
C ASP A 108 -4.43 -5.39 -38.66
#